data_AF-A0A5Y2QR91-F1
#
_entry.id   AF-A0A5Y2QR91-F1
#
_cell.length_a   1.000
_cell.length_b   1.000
_cell.length_c   1.000
_cell.angle_alpha   90.00
_cell.angle_beta   90.00
_cell.angle_gamma   90.00
#
_symmetry.space_group_name_H-M   'P 1'
#
loop_
_entity.id
_entity.type
_entity.pdbx_description
1 polymer ?
#
loop_
_entity_poly.entity_id
_entity_poly.type
_entity_poly.pdbx_seq_one_letter_code
_entity_poly.pdbx_strand_id
1 'polypeptide(L)'
;MSEFGITAPLDQAMFIAQAGHESAGFTRLVESFNYSIAGLTGFIRAGRITPDQASTLGRKACEKALPLERQRAIANLVYSKRMGNNGPGDGWNYRGRGLIQITGLNNYRDCGNGIKTELVAHPDLLAQDTYAARSAAWFFATKGCLKYSGDMVRVTQIINGGQNGIGDRRERFEKAKSVLV
;
A
#
# COMPACT_ATOMS: atom_id res chain seq x y z
N MET A 1 -14.47 -3.25 -9.52
CA MET A 1 -14.64 -2.19 -10.53
C MET A 1 -16.10 -1.72 -10.59
N SER A 2 -17.06 -2.59 -10.94
CA SER A 2 -18.48 -2.21 -11.06
C SER A 2 -19.07 -1.54 -9.83
N GLU A 3 -18.78 -2.05 -8.63
CA GLU A 3 -19.21 -1.46 -7.35
C GLU A 3 -18.85 0.02 -7.19
N PHE A 4 -17.73 0.45 -7.78
CA PHE A 4 -17.19 1.81 -7.66
C PHE A 4 -17.24 2.60 -8.97
N GLY A 5 -18.04 2.15 -9.95
CA GLY A 5 -18.25 2.88 -11.20
C GLY A 5 -17.02 2.98 -12.12
N ILE A 6 -16.03 2.09 -11.97
CA ILE A 6 -14.87 2.04 -12.87
C ILE A 6 -15.28 1.28 -14.16
N THR A 7 -15.97 1.99 -15.05
CA THR A 7 -16.63 1.39 -16.23
C THR A 7 -15.98 1.76 -17.56
N ALA A 8 -15.43 2.97 -17.70
CA ALA A 8 -14.78 3.37 -18.94
C ALA A 8 -13.55 2.49 -19.21
N PRO A 9 -13.36 1.96 -20.44
CA PRO A 9 -12.26 1.02 -20.70
C PRO A 9 -10.87 1.57 -20.38
N LEU A 10 -10.65 2.87 -20.63
CA LEU A 10 -9.40 3.54 -20.30
C LEU A 10 -9.14 3.63 -18.79
N ASP A 11 -10.19 3.84 -17.99
CA ASP A 11 -10.10 3.85 -16.52
C ASP A 11 -9.88 2.44 -15.97
N GLN A 12 -10.51 1.42 -16.56
CA GLN A 12 -10.26 0.02 -16.22
C GLN A 12 -8.82 -0.38 -16.52
N ALA A 13 -8.29 0.01 -17.69
CA ALA A 13 -6.89 -0.21 -18.05
C ALA A 13 -5.94 0.45 -17.05
N MET A 14 -6.20 1.71 -16.67
CA MET A 14 -5.40 2.43 -15.69
C MET A 14 -5.48 1.77 -14.31
N PHE A 15 -6.67 1.40 -13.85
CA PHE A 15 -6.89 0.73 -12.57
C PHE A 15 -6.12 -0.59 -12.50
N ILE A 16 -6.24 -1.45 -13.52
CA ILE A 16 -5.53 -2.73 -13.60
C ILE A 16 -4.01 -2.52 -13.62
N ALA A 17 -3.52 -1.55 -14.39
CA ALA A 17 -2.10 -1.26 -14.49
C ALA A 17 -1.51 -0.80 -13.15
N GLN A 18 -2.17 0.14 -12.49
CA GLN A 18 -1.72 0.69 -11.20
C GLN A 18 -1.81 -0.36 -10.09
N ALA A 19 -2.94 -1.08 -9.98
CA ALA A 19 -3.07 -2.18 -9.03
C ALA A 19 -2.02 -3.27 -9.28
N GLY A 20 -1.75 -3.59 -10.55
CA GLY A 20 -0.71 -4.54 -10.94
C GLY A 20 0.70 -4.08 -10.56
N HIS A 21 1.01 -2.79 -10.68
CA HIS A 21 2.31 -2.26 -10.23
C HIS A 21 2.46 -2.36 -8.71
N GLU A 22 1.49 -1.80 -7.97
CA GLU A 22 1.54 -1.70 -6.51
C GLU A 22 1.54 -3.06 -5.79
N SER A 23 0.94 -4.08 -6.41
CA SER A 23 0.86 -5.45 -5.88
C SER A 23 1.94 -6.41 -6.41
N ALA A 24 2.98 -5.89 -7.07
CA ALA A 24 4.04 -6.68 -7.72
C ALA A 24 3.46 -7.75 -8.67
N GLY A 25 2.55 -7.34 -9.54
CA GLY A 25 1.86 -8.20 -10.50
C GLY A 25 0.78 -9.09 -9.87
N PHE A 26 0.01 -8.56 -8.92
CA PHE A 26 -1.06 -9.28 -8.20
C PHE A 26 -0.55 -10.44 -7.34
N THR A 27 0.71 -10.38 -6.88
CA THR A 27 1.32 -11.44 -6.06
C THR A 27 1.49 -11.03 -4.59
N ARG A 28 1.35 -9.74 -4.27
CA ARG A 28 1.55 -9.22 -2.91
C ARG A 28 0.40 -8.33 -2.46
N LEU A 29 -0.15 -8.67 -1.29
CA LEU A 29 -1.25 -7.94 -0.64
C LEU A 29 -0.88 -7.39 0.74
N VAL A 30 0.31 -7.72 1.26
CA VAL A 30 0.75 -7.26 2.58
C VAL A 30 2.20 -6.86 2.47
N GLU A 31 2.53 -5.70 3.02
CA GLU A 31 3.93 -5.28 3.09
C GLU A 31 4.72 -6.14 4.07
N SER A 32 6.03 -6.25 3.81
CA SER A 32 6.95 -7.00 4.65
C SER A 32 7.83 -6.05 5.43
N PHE A 33 7.97 -6.30 6.74
CA PHE A 33 8.92 -5.61 7.60
C PHE A 33 10.21 -6.40 7.82
N ASN A 34 10.49 -7.37 6.95
CA ASN A 34 11.74 -8.15 6.95
C ASN A 34 12.92 -7.31 6.42
N TYR A 35 13.29 -6.25 7.14
CA TYR A 35 14.38 -5.35 6.79
C TYR A 35 15.69 -5.77 7.46
N SER A 36 16.79 -5.70 6.72
CA SER A 36 18.14 -5.70 7.30
C SER A 36 18.45 -4.36 7.94
N ILE A 37 19.51 -4.32 8.76
CA ILE A 37 20.03 -3.06 9.34
C ILE A 37 20.26 -2.03 8.22
N ALA A 38 20.93 -2.44 7.13
CA ALA A 38 21.15 -1.58 5.97
C ALA A 38 19.83 -1.17 5.27
N GLY A 39 18.85 -2.08 5.20
CA GLY A 39 17.53 -1.81 4.62
C GLY A 39 16.72 -0.76 5.37
N LEU A 40 17.02 -0.49 6.64
CA LEU A 40 16.35 0.53 7.44
C LEU A 40 16.88 1.96 7.23
N THR A 41 17.95 2.13 6.43
CA THR A 41 18.57 3.45 6.18
C THR A 41 17.59 4.49 5.62
N GLY A 42 16.61 4.06 4.83
CA GLY A 42 15.54 4.95 4.33
C GLY A 42 14.68 5.52 5.46
N PHE A 43 14.32 4.68 6.43
CA PHE A 43 13.54 5.11 7.60
C PHE A 43 14.34 5.99 8.55
N ILE A 44 15.65 5.75 8.67
CA ILE A 44 16.55 6.62 9.43
C ILE A 44 16.58 8.03 8.81
N ARG A 45 16.82 8.14 7.50
CA ARG A 45 16.83 9.43 6.79
C ARG A 45 15.49 10.17 6.89
N ALA A 46 14.39 9.44 6.95
CA ALA A 46 13.05 10.00 7.12
C ALA A 46 12.69 10.29 8.59
N GLY A 47 13.61 10.11 9.55
CA GLY A 47 13.39 10.35 10.99
C GLY A 47 12.35 9.42 11.61
N ARG A 48 12.17 8.21 11.06
CA ARG A 48 11.13 7.25 11.50
C ARG A 48 11.66 6.22 12.51
N ILE A 49 12.96 6.01 12.53
CA ILE A 49 13.66 5.11 13.45
C ILE A 49 15.06 5.66 13.67
N THR A 50 15.62 5.52 14.88
CA THR A 50 17.00 5.95 15.16
C THR A 50 18.03 4.92 14.63
N PRO A 51 19.29 5.32 14.41
CA PRO A 51 20.35 4.38 14.08
C PRO A 51 20.49 3.22 15.08
N ASP A 52 20.40 3.51 16.38
CA ASP A 52 20.50 2.48 17.44
C ASP A 52 19.32 1.49 17.39
N GLN A 53 18.11 2.00 17.19
CA GLN A 53 16.92 1.16 17.01
C GLN A 53 17.04 0.29 15.76
N ALA A 54 17.55 0.84 14.64
CA ALA A 54 17.75 0.09 13.41
C ALA A 54 18.82 -1.01 13.56
N SER A 55 19.92 -0.73 14.26
CA SER A 55 20.97 -1.71 14.58
C SER A 55 20.43 -2.84 15.48
N THR A 56 19.60 -2.48 16.46
CA THR A 56 19.01 -3.42 17.41
C THR A 56 17.95 -4.32 16.77
N LEU A 57 17.06 -3.73 15.96
CA LEU A 57 15.87 -4.41 15.44
C LEU A 57 16.06 -5.03 14.05
N GLY A 58 16.99 -4.51 13.25
CA GLY A 58 17.21 -4.96 11.87
C GLY A 58 17.78 -6.38 11.77
N ARG A 59 17.58 -7.00 10.61
CA ARG A 59 18.06 -8.36 10.34
C ARG A 59 19.58 -8.36 10.26
N LYS A 60 20.19 -9.26 11.04
CA LYS A 60 21.62 -9.53 11.11
C LYS A 60 22.03 -10.50 10.00
N ALA A 61 23.32 -10.52 9.66
CA ALA A 61 23.84 -11.36 8.58
C ALA A 61 23.63 -12.87 8.83
N CYS A 62 23.63 -13.31 10.09
CA CYS A 62 23.40 -14.71 10.47
C CYS A 62 21.92 -15.14 10.42
N GLU A 63 20.99 -14.21 10.23
CA GLU A 63 19.56 -14.49 10.28
C GLU A 63 18.98 -14.66 8.88
N LYS A 64 18.36 -15.81 8.63
CA LYS A 64 17.65 -16.07 7.35
C LYS A 64 16.48 -15.11 7.13
N ALA A 65 15.75 -14.79 8.18
CA ALA A 65 14.62 -13.86 8.16
C ALA A 65 14.50 -13.13 9.50
N LEU A 66 13.91 -11.93 9.48
CA LEU A 66 13.62 -11.17 10.69
C LEU A 66 12.47 -11.84 11.47
N PRO A 67 12.64 -12.19 12.75
CA PRO A 67 11.56 -12.64 13.62
C PRO A 67 10.40 -11.65 13.63
N LEU A 68 9.17 -12.17 13.68
CA LEU A 68 7.95 -11.37 13.59
C LEU A 68 7.84 -10.32 14.69
N GLU A 69 8.37 -10.59 15.89
CA GLU A 69 8.40 -9.63 16.99
C GLU A 69 9.21 -8.36 16.66
N ARG A 70 10.34 -8.49 15.97
CA ARG A 70 11.12 -7.33 15.53
C ARG A 70 10.49 -6.65 14.33
N GLN A 71 9.85 -7.40 13.43
CA GLN A 71 9.04 -6.81 12.35
C GLN A 71 7.92 -5.92 12.91
N ARG A 72 7.21 -6.42 13.94
CA ARG A 72 6.22 -5.66 14.70
C ARG A 72 6.81 -4.39 15.31
N ALA A 73 7.93 -4.52 16.00
CA ALA A 73 8.60 -3.39 16.63
C ALA A 73 9.00 -2.30 15.61
N ILE A 74 9.56 -2.70 14.47
CA ILE A 74 9.92 -1.75 13.39
C ILE A 74 8.67 -1.05 12.85
N ALA A 75 7.60 -1.79 12.53
CA ALA A 75 6.37 -1.19 12.00
C ALA A 75 5.74 -0.21 13.01
N ASN A 76 5.72 -0.57 14.29
CA ASN A 76 5.21 0.30 15.36
C ASN A 76 6.01 1.59 15.49
N LEU A 77 7.34 1.54 15.34
CA LEU A 77 8.18 2.75 15.33
C LEU A 77 7.95 3.58 14.06
N VAL A 78 8.03 2.95 12.89
CA VAL A 78 7.97 3.63 11.58
C VAL A 78 6.65 4.37 11.36
N TYR A 79 5.56 3.81 11.87
CA TYR A 79 4.22 4.38 11.75
C TYR A 79 3.67 4.98 13.05
N SER A 80 4.49 5.13 14.08
CA SER A 80 4.08 5.76 15.34
C SER A 80 3.60 7.19 15.09
N LYS A 81 2.45 7.56 15.67
CA LYS A 81 1.85 8.91 15.60
C LYS A 81 1.61 9.42 14.18
N ARG A 82 1.42 8.51 13.21
CA ARG A 82 1.14 8.81 11.81
C ARG A 82 -0.21 8.25 11.39
N MET A 83 -0.90 8.95 10.50
CA MET A 83 -2.13 8.45 9.86
C MET A 83 -3.18 7.97 10.88
N GLY A 84 -3.27 8.65 12.03
CA GLY A 84 -4.19 8.31 13.12
C GLY A 84 -3.67 7.30 14.13
N ASN A 85 -2.55 6.62 13.87
CA ASN A 85 -1.99 5.64 14.81
C ASN A 85 -1.64 6.30 16.14
N ASN A 86 -2.29 5.87 17.22
CA ASN A 86 -2.12 6.43 18.54
C ASN A 86 -1.90 5.36 19.62
N GLY A 87 -2.30 4.11 19.36
CA GLY A 87 -2.06 2.94 20.18
C GLY A 87 -0.68 2.29 19.95
N PRO A 88 -0.20 1.48 20.91
CA PRO A 88 1.15 0.91 20.90
C PRO A 88 1.40 -0.11 19.78
N GLY A 89 0.34 -0.76 19.27
CA GLY A 89 0.42 -1.77 18.20
C GLY A 89 -0.06 -1.29 16.84
N ASP A 90 -0.50 -0.03 16.73
CA ASP A 90 -1.21 0.47 15.56
C ASP A 90 -0.35 0.42 14.29
N GLY A 91 0.95 0.69 14.42
CA GLY A 91 1.85 0.66 13.26
C GLY A 91 1.91 -0.71 12.60
N TRP A 92 1.94 -1.79 13.39
CA TRP A 92 1.87 -3.14 12.84
C TRP A 92 0.46 -3.55 12.44
N ASN A 93 -0.54 -3.26 13.29
CA ASN A 93 -1.92 -3.70 13.07
C ASN A 93 -2.49 -3.09 11.79
N TYR A 94 -2.19 -1.82 11.53
CA TYR A 94 -2.61 -1.06 10.35
C TYR A 94 -1.48 -0.84 9.35
N ARG A 95 -0.51 -1.75 9.28
CA ARG A 95 0.49 -1.75 8.20
C ARG A 95 -0.18 -1.89 6.82
N GLY A 96 0.53 -1.52 5.77
CA GLY A 96 0.13 -1.57 4.37
C GLY A 96 -0.42 -2.94 3.95
N ARG A 97 -1.69 -2.94 3.54
CA ARG A 97 -2.36 -4.10 2.94
C ARG A 97 -3.21 -3.72 1.73
N GLY A 98 -3.60 -4.74 0.95
CA GLY A 98 -4.40 -4.61 -0.26
C GLY A 98 -3.55 -4.21 -1.47
N LEU A 99 -4.18 -4.19 -2.65
CA LEU A 99 -3.47 -3.99 -3.91
C LEU A 99 -2.81 -2.61 -4.04
N ILE A 100 -3.31 -1.57 -3.35
CA ILE A 100 -2.80 -0.18 -3.36
C ILE A 100 -2.27 0.25 -1.97
N GLN A 101 -1.91 -0.69 -1.09
CA GLN A 101 -1.35 -0.43 0.25
C GLN A 101 -2.12 0.61 1.11
N ILE A 102 -3.30 0.24 1.62
CA ILE A 102 -3.96 1.01 2.69
C ILE A 102 -3.14 0.88 3.98
N THR A 103 -2.72 2.01 4.56
CA THR A 103 -1.82 2.07 5.71
C THR A 103 -2.28 3.09 6.75
N GLY A 104 -2.27 2.73 8.03
CA GLY A 104 -2.60 3.58 9.17
C GLY A 104 -4.08 3.64 9.54
N LEU A 105 -4.37 3.80 10.83
CA LEU A 105 -5.70 3.73 11.43
C LEU A 105 -6.74 4.60 10.71
N ASN A 106 -6.42 5.85 10.39
CA ASN A 106 -7.35 6.75 9.69
C ASN A 106 -7.75 6.18 8.33
N ASN A 107 -6.78 5.67 7.56
CA ASN A 107 -7.06 5.15 6.22
C ASN A 107 -7.82 3.82 6.27
N TYR A 108 -7.53 2.96 7.25
CA TYR A 108 -8.31 1.75 7.50
C TYR A 108 -9.76 2.09 7.87
N ARG A 109 -9.98 3.10 8.72
CA ARG A 109 -11.32 3.56 9.09
C ARG A 109 -12.07 4.15 7.90
N ASP A 110 -11.45 5.04 7.14
CA ASP A 110 -12.07 5.69 5.98
C ASP A 110 -12.39 4.66 4.88
N CYS A 111 -11.47 3.72 4.64
CA CYS A 111 -11.70 2.62 3.71
C CYS A 111 -12.84 1.72 4.19
N GLY A 112 -12.83 1.35 5.47
CA GLY A 112 -13.86 0.51 6.08
C GLY A 112 -15.25 1.11 5.94
N ASN A 113 -15.39 2.41 6.18
CA ASN A 113 -16.63 3.14 5.93
C ASN A 113 -17.02 3.10 4.44
N GLY A 114 -16.06 3.28 3.54
CA GLY A 114 -16.27 3.30 2.09
C GLY A 114 -16.69 1.96 1.49
N ILE A 115 -16.14 0.84 1.99
CA ILE A 115 -16.50 -0.52 1.52
C ILE A 115 -17.50 -1.23 2.47
N LYS A 116 -18.00 -0.52 3.48
CA LYS A 116 -18.92 -1.01 4.53
C LYS A 116 -18.40 -2.29 5.19
N THR A 117 -17.18 -2.23 5.73
CA THR A 117 -16.49 -3.35 6.39
C THR A 117 -15.74 -2.83 7.63
N GLU A 118 -15.81 -3.57 8.73
CA GLU A 118 -15.18 -3.23 10.02
C GLU A 118 -13.65 -3.42 10.00
N LEU A 119 -12.94 -2.68 9.15
CA LEU A 119 -11.50 -2.81 8.94
C LEU A 119 -10.65 -2.32 10.13
N VAL A 120 -11.21 -1.54 11.04
CA VAL A 120 -10.52 -1.15 12.28
C VAL A 120 -10.41 -2.35 13.22
N ALA A 121 -11.50 -3.11 13.37
CA ALA A 121 -11.50 -4.34 14.18
C ALA A 121 -10.81 -5.51 13.48
N HIS A 122 -10.92 -5.58 12.15
CA HIS A 122 -10.42 -6.70 11.33
C HIS A 122 -9.54 -6.20 10.17
N PRO A 123 -8.36 -5.60 10.45
CA PRO A 123 -7.50 -5.03 9.41
C PRO A 123 -6.89 -6.08 8.49
N ASP A 124 -6.81 -7.34 8.92
CA ASP A 124 -6.34 -8.47 8.12
C ASP A 124 -7.24 -8.82 6.94
N LEU A 125 -8.50 -8.38 6.93
CA LEU A 125 -9.40 -8.57 5.80
C LEU A 125 -8.81 -8.00 4.50
N LEU A 126 -8.08 -6.87 4.56
CA LEU A 126 -7.42 -6.29 3.39
C LEU A 126 -6.30 -7.16 2.79
N ALA A 127 -5.89 -8.23 3.46
CA ALA A 127 -4.98 -9.24 2.91
C ALA A 127 -5.71 -10.35 2.12
N GLN A 128 -7.04 -10.34 2.08
CA GLN A 128 -7.84 -11.28 1.31
C GLN A 128 -8.29 -10.63 0.00
N ASP A 129 -8.29 -11.41 -1.09
CA ASP A 129 -8.47 -10.94 -2.46
C ASP A 129 -9.70 -10.04 -2.65
N THR A 130 -10.85 -10.43 -2.08
CA THR A 130 -12.10 -9.67 -2.21
C THR A 130 -11.96 -8.26 -1.62
N TYR A 131 -11.46 -8.13 -0.39
CA TYR A 131 -11.36 -6.83 0.26
C TYR A 131 -10.19 -6.02 -0.29
N ALA A 132 -9.10 -6.67 -0.70
CA ALA A 132 -7.98 -6.02 -1.38
C ALA A 132 -8.41 -5.36 -2.71
N ALA A 133 -9.24 -6.06 -3.49
CA ALA A 133 -9.79 -5.53 -4.74
C ALA A 133 -10.80 -4.41 -4.48
N ARG A 134 -11.70 -4.57 -3.50
CA ARG A 134 -12.68 -3.54 -3.12
C ARG A 134 -12.01 -2.28 -2.59
N SER A 135 -11.01 -2.40 -1.71
CA SER A 135 -10.27 -1.27 -1.16
C SER A 135 -9.50 -0.51 -2.24
N ALA A 136 -8.90 -1.21 -3.20
CA ALA A 136 -8.21 -0.57 -4.32
C ALA A 136 -9.18 0.18 -5.22
N ALA A 137 -10.33 -0.41 -5.55
CA ALA A 137 -11.37 0.25 -6.35
C ALA A 137 -11.95 1.48 -5.63
N TRP A 138 -12.23 1.36 -4.32
CA TRP A 138 -12.63 2.48 -3.47
C TRP A 138 -11.61 3.61 -3.49
N PHE A 139 -10.32 3.30 -3.29
CA PHE A 139 -9.27 4.31 -3.31
C PHE A 139 -9.23 5.03 -4.65
N PHE A 140 -9.21 4.27 -5.76
CA PHE A 140 -9.14 4.82 -7.11
C PHE A 140 -10.30 5.78 -7.42
N ALA A 141 -11.52 5.41 -7.05
CA ALA A 141 -12.70 6.25 -7.27
C ALA A 141 -12.70 7.49 -6.36
N THR A 142 -12.43 7.32 -5.06
CA THR A 142 -12.59 8.39 -4.06
C THR A 142 -11.43 9.38 -4.02
N LYS A 143 -10.22 8.98 -4.41
CA LYS A 143 -9.05 9.87 -4.49
C LYS A 143 -8.96 10.64 -5.81
N GLY A 144 -9.94 10.45 -6.69
CA GLY A 144 -10.12 11.26 -7.90
C GLY A 144 -9.36 10.78 -9.12
N CYS A 145 -8.89 9.53 -9.17
CA CYS A 145 -8.20 8.99 -10.35
C CYS A 145 -9.10 9.03 -11.60
N LEU A 146 -10.40 8.79 -11.43
CA LEU A 146 -11.40 8.85 -12.51
C LEU A 146 -11.57 10.24 -13.15
N LYS A 147 -11.05 11.31 -12.52
CA LYS A 147 -11.06 12.66 -13.11
C LYS A 147 -9.94 12.90 -14.13
N TYR A 148 -9.02 11.94 -14.25
CA TYR A 148 -7.78 12.06 -15.01
C TYR A 148 -7.59 10.85 -15.93
N SER A 149 -8.64 10.45 -16.62
CA SER A 149 -8.61 9.31 -17.55
C SER A 149 -7.49 9.49 -18.59
N GLY A 150 -6.66 8.46 -18.76
CA GLY A 150 -5.49 8.50 -19.65
C GLY A 150 -4.26 9.25 -19.11
N ASP A 151 -4.38 10.11 -18.10
CA ASP A 151 -3.26 10.84 -17.52
C ASP A 151 -2.53 9.99 -16.46
N MET A 152 -1.62 9.17 -16.95
CA MET A 152 -0.82 8.27 -16.13
C MET A 152 0.05 9.00 -15.09
N VAL A 153 0.60 10.16 -15.42
CA VAL A 153 1.49 10.92 -14.51
C VAL A 153 0.67 11.41 -13.31
N ARG A 154 -0.51 11.96 -13.58
CA ARG A 154 -1.40 12.45 -12.53
C ARG A 154 -1.97 11.33 -11.68
N VAL A 155 -2.42 10.23 -12.29
CA VAL A 155 -2.92 9.06 -11.54
C VAL A 155 -1.82 8.44 -10.69
N THR A 156 -0.59 8.33 -11.21
CA THR A 156 0.56 7.83 -10.44
C THR A 156 0.87 8.73 -9.26
N GLN A 157 0.80 10.06 -9.44
CA GLN A 157 0.99 11.02 -8.35
C GLN A 157 -0.04 10.83 -7.24
N ILE A 158 -1.31 10.57 -7.59
CA ILE A 158 -2.40 10.35 -6.62
C ILE A 158 -2.16 9.07 -5.82
N ILE A 159 -1.76 7.99 -6.49
CA ILE A 159 -1.60 6.67 -5.89
C ILE A 159 -0.31 6.58 -5.06
N ASN A 160 0.82 6.99 -5.63
CA ASN A 160 2.14 6.81 -5.03
C ASN A 160 2.61 8.02 -4.21
N GLY A 161 1.98 9.19 -4.36
CA GLY A 161 2.49 10.45 -3.81
C GLY A 161 3.76 10.95 -4.50
N GLY A 162 4.12 10.36 -5.65
CA GLY A 162 5.32 10.66 -6.44
C GLY A 162 5.27 9.95 -7.78
N GLN A 163 6.41 9.80 -8.44
CA GLN A 163 6.54 9.17 -9.77
C GLN A 163 7.36 7.87 -9.74
N ASN A 164 7.45 7.21 -8.59
CA ASN A 164 8.22 5.98 -8.47
C ASN A 164 7.62 4.88 -9.34
N GLY A 165 8.47 4.23 -10.13
CA GLY A 165 8.06 3.12 -11.00
C GLY A 165 7.25 3.53 -12.23
N ILE A 166 7.26 4.82 -12.63
CA ILE A 166 6.44 5.32 -13.75
C ILE A 166 6.65 4.56 -15.08
N GLY A 167 7.85 4.03 -15.33
CA GLY A 167 8.16 3.22 -16.50
C GLY A 167 7.38 1.90 -16.53
N ASP A 168 7.42 1.12 -15.44
CA ASP A 168 6.66 -0.15 -15.34
C ASP A 168 5.15 0.11 -15.34
N ARG A 169 4.69 1.18 -14.68
CA ARG A 169 3.27 1.60 -14.74
C ARG A 169 2.82 1.89 -16.17
N ARG A 170 3.68 2.55 -16.98
CA ARG A 170 3.42 2.82 -18.39
C ARG A 170 3.29 1.56 -19.21
N GLU A 171 4.23 0.64 -19.06
CA GLU A 171 4.20 -0.64 -19.79
C GLU A 171 2.92 -1.42 -19.50
N ARG A 172 2.55 -1.52 -18.21
CA ARG A 172 1.29 -2.17 -17.80
C ARG A 172 0.06 -1.47 -18.37
N PHE A 173 0.06 -0.14 -18.37
CA PHE A 173 -1.06 0.64 -18.87
C PHE A 173 -1.24 0.48 -20.37
N GLU A 174 -0.18 0.57 -21.17
CA GLU A 174 -0.25 0.36 -22.62
C GLU A 174 -0.67 -1.08 -22.95
N LYS A 175 -0.17 -2.07 -22.20
CA LYS A 175 -0.62 -3.45 -22.36
C LYS A 175 -2.12 -3.62 -22.06
N ALA A 176 -2.59 -3.06 -20.94
CA ALA A 176 -4.01 -3.13 -20.58
C ALA A 176 -4.90 -2.39 -21.59
N LYS A 177 -4.46 -1.22 -22.07
CA LYS A 177 -5.16 -0.47 -23.13
C LYS A 177 -5.31 -1.28 -24.40
N SER A 178 -4.25 -1.95 -24.86
CA SER A 178 -4.30 -2.75 -26.11
C SER A 178 -5.31 -3.90 -26.12
N VAL A 179 -5.85 -4.26 -24.96
CA VAL A 179 -6.85 -5.33 -24.80
C VAL A 179 -8.25 -4.76 -24.56
N LEU A 180 -8.37 -3.62 -23.87
CA LEU A 180 -9.64 -3.08 -23.40
C LEU A 180 -10.18 -1.93 -24.25
N VAL A 181 -9.30 -1.20 -24.96
CA VAL A 181 -9.60 0.00 -25.74
C VAL A 181 -9.39 -0.31 -27.22
#